data_AF-A0A1H3HI56-F1
#
_entry.id   AF-A0A1H3HI56-F1
#
_cell.length_a   1.000
_cell.length_b   1.000
_cell.length_c   1.000
_cell.angle_alpha   90.00
_cell.angle_beta   90.00
_cell.angle_gamma   90.00
#
_symmetry.space_group_name_H-M   'P 1'
#
loop_
_entity.id
_entity.type
_entity.pdbx_description
1 polymer ?
#
loop_
_entity_poly.entity_id
_entity_poly.type
_entity_poly.pdbx_seq_one_letter_code
_entity_poly.pdbx_strand_id
1 'polypeptide(L)'
;MTGRQLRIERLKTRIAMRQPLRFTGQTKQATISKQAGRFYVSILVETEDYNPHTPDQPSVGVDFGIKHLATLSTGAVIPANQQLKKHLKRLKRRQRNLSRKQQGSRRRAKAKLRVTRLHQRIKNQRQAVLHELSDHLTRTYQVITIEDLNVTGMTKNRRLARAIADAGLGELWRQIEYKAQWRGVTIIIADRWFPSSKTCHACGQIHDMPQSQRTLVCDCGHVMDRDLNAAKNLDQYGRDALRRDLKRTEESGKTGSPALALTT
;
A
#
# COMPACT_ATOMS: atom_id res chain seq x y z
N MET A 1 -7.88 -25.14 18.43
CA MET A 1 -7.60 -23.99 19.34
C MET A 1 -8.93 -23.57 19.97
N THR A 2 -8.94 -23.01 21.18
CA THR A 2 -10.20 -22.59 21.84
C THR A 2 -10.04 -21.19 22.43
N GLY A 3 -10.84 -20.24 21.94
CA GLY A 3 -10.80 -18.84 22.40
C GLY A 3 -9.41 -18.21 22.28
N ARG A 4 -8.82 -17.83 23.42
CA ARG A 4 -7.49 -17.20 23.53
C ARG A 4 -6.35 -18.18 23.85
N GLN A 5 -6.53 -19.49 23.64
CA GLN A 5 -5.51 -20.48 23.98
C GLN A 5 -5.00 -21.25 22.76
N LEU A 6 -3.68 -21.39 22.67
CA LEU A 6 -2.96 -22.22 21.71
C LEU A 6 -2.43 -23.47 22.41
N ARG A 7 -2.75 -24.65 21.88
CA ARG A 7 -2.12 -25.92 22.27
C ARG A 7 -1.04 -26.25 21.23
N ILE A 8 0.15 -26.56 21.71
CA ILE A 8 1.24 -27.11 20.91
C ILE A 8 1.47 -28.51 21.45
N GLU A 9 1.46 -29.51 20.58
CA GLU A 9 1.51 -30.93 20.98
C GLU A 9 2.68 -31.26 21.91
N ARG A 10 3.85 -30.67 21.65
CA ARG A 10 5.08 -30.87 22.45
C ARG A 10 5.12 -30.07 23.76
N LEU A 11 4.09 -29.29 24.09
CA LEU A 11 4.02 -28.53 25.35
C LEU A 11 2.92 -29.09 26.24
N LYS A 12 3.28 -29.34 27.51
CA LYS A 12 2.35 -29.80 28.54
C LYS A 12 1.28 -28.76 28.90
N THR A 13 1.56 -27.48 28.66
CA THR A 13 0.67 -26.37 29.00
C THR A 13 0.16 -25.67 27.75
N ARG A 14 -1.04 -25.11 27.85
CA ARG A 14 -1.61 -24.22 26.82
C ARG A 14 -0.96 -22.84 26.94
N ILE A 15 -0.72 -22.21 25.79
CA ILE A 15 -0.19 -20.85 25.71
C ILE A 15 -1.35 -19.87 25.59
N ALA A 16 -1.40 -18.90 26.50
CA ALA A 16 -2.32 -17.77 26.39
C ALA A 16 -1.90 -16.83 25.25
N MET A 17 -2.82 -16.58 24.33
CA MET A 17 -2.69 -15.60 23.26
C MET A 17 -3.25 -14.25 23.70
N ARG A 18 -2.67 -13.18 23.15
CA ARG A 18 -3.13 -11.81 23.44
C ARG A 18 -4.55 -11.54 22.93
N GLN A 19 -4.91 -12.14 21.79
CA GLN A 19 -6.21 -11.97 21.14
C GLN A 19 -6.73 -13.36 20.75
N PRO A 20 -8.06 -13.54 20.68
CA PRO A 20 -8.62 -14.75 20.07
C PRO A 20 -8.34 -14.75 18.56
N LEU A 21 -8.62 -15.87 17.90
CA LEU A 21 -8.66 -15.91 16.43
C LEU A 21 -9.70 -14.91 15.93
N ARG A 22 -9.35 -14.16 14.90
CA ARG A 22 -10.20 -13.11 14.32
C ARG A 22 -11.20 -13.65 13.30
N PHE A 23 -10.88 -14.78 12.69
CA PHE A 23 -11.66 -15.42 11.66
C PHE A 23 -12.15 -16.76 12.18
N THR A 24 -13.39 -17.09 11.84
CA THR A 24 -13.91 -18.46 11.95
C THR A 24 -13.33 -19.33 10.82
N GLY A 25 -13.47 -20.65 10.89
CA GLY A 25 -12.97 -21.57 9.85
C GLY A 25 -11.91 -22.56 10.32
N GLN A 26 -11.33 -23.31 9.36
CA GLN A 26 -10.39 -24.40 9.66
C GLN A 26 -8.97 -23.89 9.77
N THR A 27 -8.34 -24.07 10.93
CA THR A 27 -6.91 -23.78 11.10
C THR A 27 -6.06 -24.83 10.35
N LYS A 28 -5.26 -24.40 9.38
CA LYS A 28 -4.40 -25.29 8.56
C LYS A 28 -2.97 -25.37 9.07
N GLN A 29 -2.37 -24.23 9.41
CA GLN A 29 -0.97 -24.15 9.81
C GLN A 29 -0.77 -23.10 10.91
N ALA A 30 0.15 -23.36 11.82
CA ALA A 30 0.60 -22.39 12.82
C ALA A 30 2.13 -22.29 12.82
N THR A 31 2.65 -21.09 12.55
CA THR A 31 4.09 -20.82 12.53
C THR A 31 4.47 -19.94 13.71
N ILE A 32 5.37 -20.43 14.55
CA ILE A 32 5.87 -19.71 15.74
C ILE A 32 7.17 -19.01 15.38
N SER A 33 7.27 -17.72 15.73
CA SER A 33 8.47 -16.93 15.51
C SER A 33 8.83 -16.11 16.75
N LYS A 34 10.12 -15.77 16.88
CA LYS A 34 10.61 -14.89 17.95
C LYS A 34 11.22 -13.63 17.35
N GLN A 35 10.64 -12.48 17.68
CA GLN A 35 11.07 -11.19 17.14
C GLN A 35 11.14 -10.13 18.24
N ALA A 36 12.25 -9.39 18.29
CA ALA A 36 12.47 -8.33 19.28
C ALA A 36 12.26 -8.75 20.77
N GLY A 37 12.51 -10.04 21.07
CA GLY A 37 12.33 -10.63 22.39
C GLY A 37 10.89 -10.97 22.75
N ARG A 38 9.99 -11.06 21.76
CA ARG A 38 8.62 -11.54 21.91
C ARG A 38 8.37 -12.73 20.99
N PHE A 39 7.53 -13.65 21.43
CA PHE A 39 7.03 -14.72 20.58
C PHE A 39 5.75 -14.28 19.88
N TYR A 40 5.60 -14.69 18.63
CA TYR A 40 4.42 -14.50 17.80
C TYR A 40 4.01 -15.85 17.22
N VAL A 41 2.71 -16.01 16.98
CA VAL A 41 2.17 -17.13 16.21
C VAL A 41 1.41 -16.55 15.02
N SER A 42 1.71 -17.04 13.83
CA SER A 42 0.94 -16.78 12.61
C SER A 42 0.10 -18.01 12.33
N ILE A 43 -1.21 -17.85 12.20
CA ILE A 43 -2.15 -18.96 12.06
C ILE A 43 -2.86 -18.80 10.72
N LEU A 44 -2.66 -19.75 9.83
CA LEU A 44 -3.37 -19.84 8.56
C LEU A 44 -4.74 -20.47 8.82
N VAL A 45 -5.79 -19.75 8.47
CA VAL A 45 -7.19 -20.18 8.60
C VAL A 45 -7.79 -20.20 7.21
N GLU A 46 -8.29 -21.36 6.79
CA GLU A 46 -9.18 -21.47 5.65
C GLU A 46 -10.57 -21.06 6.10
N THR A 47 -11.15 -20.05 5.45
CA THR A 47 -12.34 -19.38 5.94
C THR A 47 -13.17 -18.79 4.81
N GLU A 48 -14.49 -18.83 5.00
CA GLU A 48 -15.48 -18.09 4.20
C GLU A 48 -15.94 -16.81 4.92
N ASP A 49 -15.41 -16.56 6.14
CA ASP A 49 -15.64 -15.38 6.98
C ASP A 49 -14.90 -14.15 6.43
N TYR A 50 -15.24 -13.83 5.19
CA TYR A 50 -14.86 -12.63 4.52
C TYR A 50 -16.11 -11.79 4.32
N ASN A 51 -16.06 -10.52 4.70
CA ASN A 51 -17.12 -9.57 4.40
C ASN A 51 -16.76 -8.85 3.09
N PRO A 52 -17.27 -9.30 1.93
CA PRO A 52 -17.14 -8.57 0.68
C PRO A 52 -18.01 -7.32 0.79
N HIS A 53 -17.41 -6.22 1.19
CA HIS A 53 -18.02 -4.90 1.04
C HIS A 53 -17.75 -4.43 -0.39
N THR A 54 -18.81 -4.31 -1.19
CA THR A 54 -18.75 -3.64 -2.48
C THR A 54 -18.50 -2.15 -2.22
N PRO A 55 -17.44 -1.57 -2.79
CA PRO A 55 -17.15 -0.15 -2.57
C PRO A 55 -18.22 0.76 -3.20
N ASP A 56 -18.55 1.84 -2.50
CA ASP A 56 -19.67 2.71 -2.89
C ASP A 56 -19.28 3.78 -3.92
N GLN A 57 -18.01 4.21 -3.94
CA GLN A 57 -17.53 5.29 -4.82
C GLN A 57 -17.00 4.72 -6.14
N PRO A 58 -17.24 5.40 -7.29
CA PRO A 58 -16.94 4.83 -8.60
C PRO A 58 -15.43 4.70 -8.87
N SER A 59 -14.67 5.77 -8.68
CA SER A 59 -13.24 5.76 -8.98
C SER A 59 -12.44 6.76 -8.15
N VAL A 60 -11.13 6.52 -8.04
CA VAL A 60 -10.17 7.47 -7.49
C VAL A 60 -8.85 7.39 -8.23
N GLY A 61 -8.24 8.55 -8.49
CA GLY A 61 -6.84 8.65 -8.89
C GLY A 61 -5.96 8.94 -7.68
N VAL A 62 -4.82 8.27 -7.59
CA VAL A 62 -3.93 8.34 -6.42
C VAL A 62 -2.51 8.69 -6.88
N ASP A 63 -2.06 9.88 -6.52
CA ASP A 63 -0.69 10.33 -6.73
C ASP A 63 0.16 9.98 -5.50
N PHE A 64 1.18 9.13 -5.65
CA PHE A 64 1.99 8.67 -4.52
C PHE A 64 3.24 9.53 -4.34
N GLY A 65 3.52 9.89 -3.09
CA GLY A 65 4.59 10.85 -2.79
C GLY A 65 5.53 10.41 -1.67
N ILE A 66 6.58 11.22 -1.50
CA ILE A 66 7.52 11.12 -0.38
C ILE A 66 7.17 12.14 0.72
N LYS A 67 6.74 13.35 0.33
CA LYS A 67 6.36 14.43 1.26
C LYS A 67 5.03 14.12 1.95
N HIS A 68 4.03 13.83 1.13
CA HIS A 68 2.77 13.19 1.50
C HIS A 68 2.82 11.78 0.96
N LEU A 69 2.24 10.81 1.67
CA LEU A 69 2.25 9.42 1.23
C LEU A 69 1.39 9.26 -0.04
N ALA A 70 0.25 9.94 -0.09
CA ALA A 70 -0.63 9.96 -1.24
C ALA A 70 -1.47 11.26 -1.29
N THR A 71 -1.85 11.69 -2.48
CA THR A 71 -2.89 12.69 -2.74
C THR A 71 -3.97 12.05 -3.60
N LEU A 72 -5.24 12.16 -3.20
CA LEU A 72 -6.38 11.58 -3.91
C LEU A 72 -7.04 12.62 -4.83
N SER A 73 -7.65 12.16 -5.92
CA SER A 73 -8.43 13.02 -6.84
C SER A 73 -9.61 13.75 -6.17
N THR A 74 -10.04 13.24 -5.01
CA THR A 74 -11.05 13.84 -4.13
C THR A 74 -10.54 15.06 -3.35
N GLY A 75 -9.23 15.33 -3.35
CA GLY A 75 -8.59 16.39 -2.57
C GLY A 75 -8.01 15.92 -1.23
N ALA A 76 -8.26 14.67 -0.83
CA ALA A 76 -7.70 14.13 0.41
C ALA A 76 -6.18 13.97 0.32
N VAL A 77 -5.45 14.45 1.32
CA VAL A 77 -3.99 14.33 1.42
C VAL A 77 -3.62 13.41 2.57
N ILE A 78 -2.93 12.32 2.25
CA ILE A 78 -2.51 11.30 3.20
C ILE A 78 -1.09 11.61 3.68
N PRO A 79 -0.87 11.93 4.97
CA PRO A 79 0.44 12.32 5.46
C PRO A 79 1.42 11.14 5.48
N ALA A 80 2.71 11.43 5.25
CA ALA A 80 3.77 10.48 5.54
C ALA A 80 3.93 10.27 7.07
N ASN A 81 4.61 9.20 7.48
CA ASN A 81 4.83 8.87 8.89
C ASN A 81 5.65 9.97 9.62
N GLN A 82 4.95 10.88 10.28
CA GLN A 82 5.54 12.04 10.97
C GLN A 82 6.50 11.67 12.11
N GLN A 83 6.31 10.50 12.74
CA GLN A 83 7.12 10.06 13.88
C GLN A 83 8.48 9.48 13.47
N LEU A 84 8.68 9.23 12.17
CA LEU A 84 9.85 8.53 11.65
C LEU A 84 11.16 9.29 11.93
N LYS A 85 11.19 10.60 11.70
CA LYS A 85 12.37 11.45 11.94
C LYS A 85 12.87 11.35 13.38
N LYS A 86 11.96 11.34 14.36
CA LYS A 86 12.26 11.20 15.79
C LYS A 86 12.84 9.82 16.10
N HIS A 87 12.27 8.76 15.52
CA HIS A 87 12.77 7.40 15.73
C HIS A 87 14.11 7.14 15.06
N LEU A 88 14.37 7.69 13.88
CA LEU A 88 15.66 7.60 13.20
C LEU A 88 16.79 8.24 14.02
N LYS A 89 16.54 9.43 14.61
CA LYS A 89 17.50 10.06 15.55
C LYS A 89 17.80 9.14 16.74
N ARG A 90 16.76 8.54 17.34
CA ARG A 90 16.92 7.59 18.46
C ARG A 90 17.64 6.31 18.04
N LEU A 91 17.36 5.81 16.84
CA LEU A 91 17.98 4.62 16.28
C LEU A 91 19.48 4.81 16.10
N LYS A 92 19.89 5.93 15.48
CA LYS A 92 21.30 6.31 15.33
C LYS A 92 22.04 6.31 16.67
N ARG A 93 21.44 6.91 17.71
CA ARG A 93 22.02 6.93 19.07
C ARG A 93 22.17 5.52 19.66
N ARG A 94 21.14 4.66 19.52
CA ARG A 94 21.17 3.28 20.02
C ARG A 94 22.16 2.39 19.27
N GLN A 95 22.30 2.57 17.96
CA GLN A 95 23.30 1.86 17.15
C GLN A 95 24.73 2.26 17.54
N ARG A 96 25.01 3.55 17.75
CA ARG A 96 26.32 4.01 18.28
C ARG A 96 26.61 3.45 19.68
N ASN A 97 25.58 3.39 20.54
CA ASN A 97 25.76 2.79 21.87
C ASN A 97 26.10 1.29 21.76
N LEU A 98 25.43 0.56 20.86
CA LEU A 98 25.67 -0.86 20.60
C LEU A 98 27.08 -1.12 20.05
N SER A 99 27.54 -0.33 19.08
CA SER A 99 28.85 -0.53 18.45
C SER A 99 30.00 -0.42 19.44
N ARG A 100 29.87 0.45 20.45
CA ARG A 100 30.85 0.65 21.54
C ARG A 100 30.84 -0.46 22.61
N LYS A 101 29.97 -1.48 22.54
CA LYS A 101 29.92 -2.57 23.54
C LYS A 101 30.78 -3.74 23.12
N GLN A 102 31.51 -4.33 24.06
CA GLN A 102 32.30 -5.55 23.87
C GLN A 102 31.44 -6.70 23.29
N GLN A 103 31.98 -7.36 22.26
CA GLN A 103 31.37 -8.54 21.64
C GLN A 103 31.15 -9.66 22.67
N GLY A 104 30.07 -10.43 22.52
CA GLY A 104 29.70 -11.49 23.48
C GLY A 104 29.14 -11.04 24.83
N SER A 105 29.40 -9.79 25.27
CA SER A 105 28.98 -9.34 26.59
C SER A 105 27.45 -9.30 26.78
N ARG A 106 26.98 -9.60 28.01
CA ARG A 106 25.57 -9.46 28.43
C ARG A 106 25.05 -8.03 28.18
N ARG A 107 25.91 -7.01 28.34
CA ARG A 107 25.58 -5.59 28.07
C ARG A 107 25.32 -5.35 26.58
N ARG A 108 26.12 -5.93 25.67
CA ARG A 108 25.89 -5.87 24.22
C ARG A 108 24.59 -6.57 23.83
N ALA A 109 24.30 -7.74 24.39
CA ALA A 109 23.05 -8.44 24.15
C ALA A 109 21.81 -7.59 24.51
N LYS A 110 21.83 -6.94 25.69
CA LYS A 110 20.78 -5.99 26.10
C LYS A 110 20.67 -4.80 25.14
N ALA A 111 21.79 -4.23 24.69
CA ALA A 111 21.81 -3.13 23.73
C ALA A 111 21.25 -3.53 22.35
N LYS A 112 21.63 -4.71 21.84
CA LYS A 112 21.13 -5.27 20.58
C LYS A 112 19.62 -5.42 20.62
N LEU A 113 19.09 -5.98 21.71
CA LEU A 113 17.64 -6.11 21.91
C LEU A 113 16.91 -4.75 21.89
N ARG A 114 17.49 -3.70 22.48
CA ARG A 114 16.92 -2.33 22.44
C ARG A 114 16.91 -1.73 21.03
N VAL A 115 17.91 -2.05 20.21
CA VAL A 115 17.97 -1.67 18.78
C VAL A 115 16.89 -2.44 18.00
N THR A 116 16.83 -3.76 18.13
CA THR A 116 15.82 -4.61 17.45
C THR A 116 14.40 -4.20 17.81
N ARG A 117 14.11 -3.91 19.09
CA ARG A 117 12.79 -3.40 19.52
C ARG A 117 12.42 -2.08 18.89
N LEU A 118 13.39 -1.18 18.66
CA LEU A 118 13.11 0.09 18.00
C LEU A 118 12.87 -0.10 16.50
N HIS A 119 13.67 -0.93 15.82
CA HIS A 119 13.40 -1.32 14.43
C HIS A 119 12.00 -1.91 14.28
N GLN A 120 11.59 -2.82 15.18
CA GLN A 120 10.25 -3.39 15.17
C GLN A 120 9.17 -2.32 15.26
N ARG A 121 9.33 -1.35 16.19
CA ARG A 121 8.36 -0.28 16.37
C ARG A 121 8.22 0.57 15.11
N ILE A 122 9.34 0.93 14.48
CA ILE A 122 9.34 1.70 13.22
C ILE A 122 8.63 0.90 12.12
N LYS A 123 8.99 -0.39 11.95
CA LYS A 123 8.35 -1.29 10.97
C LYS A 123 6.83 -1.35 11.19
N ASN A 124 6.39 -1.59 12.42
CA ASN A 124 4.97 -1.71 12.75
C ASN A 124 4.20 -0.40 12.52
N GLN A 125 4.80 0.76 12.83
CA GLN A 125 4.16 2.05 12.57
C GLN A 125 4.00 2.32 11.07
N ARG A 126 5.04 2.03 10.28
CA ARG A 126 4.95 2.14 8.81
C ARG A 126 3.86 1.20 8.27
N GLN A 127 3.87 -0.06 8.69
CA GLN A 127 2.88 -1.06 8.30
C GLN A 127 1.45 -0.65 8.65
N ALA A 128 1.22 -0.05 9.82
CA ALA A 128 -0.10 0.44 10.21
C ALA A 128 -0.62 1.51 9.22
N VAL A 129 0.21 2.51 8.88
CA VAL A 129 -0.17 3.56 7.92
C VAL A 129 -0.47 2.98 6.53
N LEU A 130 0.37 2.06 6.04
CA LEU A 130 0.15 1.43 4.74
C LEU A 130 -1.14 0.59 4.72
N HIS A 131 -1.40 -0.16 5.79
CA HIS A 131 -2.61 -0.94 5.90
C HIS A 131 -3.84 -0.06 5.98
N GLU A 132 -3.80 1.03 6.73
CA GLU A 132 -4.91 1.99 6.83
C GLU A 132 -5.23 2.61 5.46
N LEU A 133 -4.22 3.09 4.74
CA LEU A 133 -4.41 3.66 3.41
C LEU A 133 -4.92 2.63 2.40
N SER A 134 -4.27 1.48 2.28
CA SER A 134 -4.70 0.43 1.35
C SER A 134 -6.10 -0.09 1.68
N ASP A 135 -6.45 -0.17 2.97
CA ASP A 135 -7.80 -0.54 3.41
C ASP A 135 -8.83 0.50 3.01
N HIS A 136 -8.55 1.78 3.28
CA HIS A 136 -9.43 2.89 2.92
C HIS A 136 -9.70 2.93 1.41
N LEU A 137 -8.65 2.87 0.58
CA LEU A 137 -8.80 2.92 -0.87
C LEU A 137 -9.67 1.77 -1.39
N THR A 138 -9.33 0.54 -1.01
CA THR A 138 -10.01 -0.67 -1.51
C THR A 138 -11.39 -0.90 -0.91
N ARG A 139 -11.72 -0.29 0.24
CA ARG A 139 -13.10 -0.31 0.76
C ARG A 139 -13.98 0.76 0.16
N THR A 140 -13.41 1.87 -0.30
CA THR A 140 -14.19 3.06 -0.67
C THR A 140 -14.46 3.12 -2.17
N TYR A 141 -13.49 2.72 -3.00
CA TYR A 141 -13.56 2.93 -4.46
C TYR A 141 -13.57 1.62 -5.24
N GLN A 142 -14.44 1.54 -6.26
CA GLN A 142 -14.55 0.39 -7.16
C GLN A 142 -13.38 0.32 -8.13
N VAL A 143 -12.84 1.48 -8.52
CA VAL A 143 -11.69 1.63 -9.43
C VAL A 143 -10.62 2.49 -8.78
N ILE A 144 -9.38 2.02 -8.76
CA ILE A 144 -8.23 2.76 -8.24
C ILE A 144 -7.22 2.92 -9.37
N THR A 145 -6.93 4.16 -9.75
CA THR A 145 -5.91 4.47 -10.75
C THR A 145 -4.66 5.03 -10.10
N ILE A 146 -3.52 4.42 -10.43
CA ILE A 146 -2.22 4.68 -9.80
C ILE A 146 -1.13 4.70 -10.86
N GLU A 147 -0.08 5.49 -10.63
CA GLU A 147 1.05 5.63 -11.55
C GLU A 147 2.03 4.44 -11.49
N ASP A 148 2.58 4.01 -12.63
CA ASP A 148 3.71 3.05 -12.65
C ASP A 148 5.02 3.69 -12.12
N LEU A 149 5.14 3.70 -10.79
CA LEU A 149 6.35 4.12 -10.12
C LEU A 149 7.45 3.04 -10.20
N ASN A 150 8.57 3.39 -10.85
CA ASN A 150 9.80 2.61 -10.78
C ASN A 150 10.49 2.76 -9.41
N VAL A 151 9.87 2.22 -8.35
CA VAL A 151 10.37 2.30 -6.96
C VAL A 151 11.82 1.82 -6.88
N THR A 152 12.16 0.73 -7.59
CA THR A 152 13.52 0.18 -7.65
C THR A 152 14.51 1.21 -8.20
N GLY A 153 14.17 1.86 -9.33
CA GLY A 153 14.97 2.94 -9.93
C GLY A 153 15.12 4.14 -9.00
N MET A 154 14.03 4.57 -8.36
CA MET A 154 14.04 5.71 -7.44
C MET A 154 14.96 5.46 -6.24
N THR A 155 15.03 4.22 -5.74
CA THR A 155 15.94 3.87 -4.63
C THR A 155 17.43 3.89 -4.98
N LYS A 156 17.80 3.93 -6.27
CA LYS A 156 19.21 4.08 -6.68
C LYS A 156 19.75 5.47 -6.37
N ASN A 157 18.89 6.50 -6.31
CA ASN A 157 19.29 7.84 -5.89
C ASN A 157 19.57 7.87 -4.38
N ARG A 158 20.85 7.84 -3.98
CA ARG A 158 21.27 7.80 -2.58
C ARG A 158 20.70 8.93 -1.71
N ARG A 159 20.35 10.09 -2.29
CA ARG A 159 19.76 11.22 -1.55
C ARG A 159 18.29 10.94 -1.17
N LEU A 160 17.54 10.26 -2.03
CA LEU A 160 16.11 9.97 -1.84
C LEU A 160 15.84 8.54 -1.37
N ALA A 161 16.79 7.62 -1.55
CA ALA A 161 16.64 6.19 -1.30
C ALA A 161 16.01 5.88 0.07
N ARG A 162 16.47 6.59 1.10
CA ARG A 162 15.92 6.42 2.45
C ARG A 162 14.47 6.88 2.53
N ALA A 163 14.15 8.06 2.00
CA ALA A 163 12.81 8.61 2.07
C ALA A 163 11.81 7.75 1.29
N ILE A 164 12.23 7.17 0.16
CA ILE A 164 11.44 6.21 -0.63
C ILE A 164 11.24 4.89 0.12
N ALA A 165 12.31 4.34 0.69
CA ALA A 165 12.21 3.12 1.51
C ALA A 165 11.35 3.34 2.76
N ASP A 166 11.38 4.55 3.31
CA ASP A 166 10.59 4.98 4.45
C ASP A 166 9.10 5.14 4.09
N ALA A 167 8.79 5.64 2.90
CA ALA A 167 7.42 5.68 2.36
C ALA A 167 6.85 4.27 2.14
N GLY A 168 7.68 3.31 1.72
CA GLY A 168 7.28 1.90 1.63
C GLY A 168 6.31 1.60 0.49
N LEU A 169 6.41 2.34 -0.62
CA LEU A 169 5.48 2.27 -1.76
C LEU A 169 5.33 0.85 -2.33
N GLY A 170 6.41 0.09 -2.51
CA GLY A 170 6.30 -1.29 -3.01
C GLY A 170 5.48 -2.22 -2.10
N GLU A 171 5.52 -2.00 -0.78
CA GLU A 171 4.67 -2.74 0.15
C GLU A 171 3.22 -2.23 0.11
N LEU A 172 3.01 -0.93 -0.11
CA LEU A 172 1.69 -0.36 -0.30
C LEU A 172 1.01 -0.95 -1.54
N TRP A 173 1.74 -1.05 -2.65
CA TRP A 173 1.30 -1.70 -3.88
C TRP A 173 0.85 -3.13 -3.64
N ARG A 174 1.73 -3.95 -3.06
CA ARG A 174 1.40 -5.33 -2.68
C ARG A 174 0.14 -5.40 -1.82
N GLN A 175 -0.04 -4.44 -0.90
CA GLN A 175 -1.21 -4.37 -0.03
C GLN A 175 -2.50 -3.98 -0.74
N ILE A 176 -2.45 -3.02 -1.67
CA ILE A 176 -3.59 -2.62 -2.49
C ILE A 176 -4.00 -3.80 -3.38
N GLU A 177 -3.05 -4.46 -4.02
CA GLU A 177 -3.29 -5.58 -4.95
C GLU A 177 -4.06 -6.72 -4.28
N TYR A 178 -3.55 -7.33 -3.20
CA TYR A 178 -4.28 -8.45 -2.58
C TYR A 178 -5.63 -8.01 -1.99
N LYS A 179 -5.73 -6.78 -1.48
CA LYS A 179 -6.98 -6.26 -0.92
C LYS A 179 -8.02 -5.93 -1.98
N ALA A 180 -7.57 -5.51 -3.15
CA ALA A 180 -8.43 -5.24 -4.29
C ALA A 180 -8.98 -6.55 -4.85
N GLN A 181 -8.12 -7.57 -5.00
CA GLN A 181 -8.54 -8.92 -5.38
C GLN A 181 -9.60 -9.47 -4.43
N TRP A 182 -9.41 -9.30 -3.11
CA TRP A 182 -10.41 -9.76 -2.14
C TRP A 182 -11.75 -9.03 -2.25
N ARG A 183 -11.77 -7.77 -2.72
CA ARG A 183 -12.98 -6.92 -2.79
C ARG A 183 -13.57 -6.76 -4.19
N GLY A 184 -12.97 -7.38 -5.20
CA GLY A 184 -13.37 -7.16 -6.60
C GLY A 184 -13.11 -5.75 -7.10
N VAL A 185 -12.12 -5.04 -6.54
CA VAL A 185 -11.75 -3.68 -6.95
C VAL A 185 -10.84 -3.76 -8.18
N THR A 186 -11.12 -2.93 -9.19
CA THR A 186 -10.27 -2.80 -10.38
C THR A 186 -9.11 -1.86 -10.09
N ILE A 187 -7.89 -2.31 -10.38
CA ILE A 187 -6.69 -1.47 -10.33
C ILE A 187 -6.28 -1.13 -11.76
N ILE A 188 -6.08 0.16 -12.04
CA ILE A 188 -5.56 0.65 -13.30
C ILE A 188 -4.20 1.27 -13.06
N ILE A 189 -3.21 0.80 -13.81
CA ILE A 189 -1.86 1.36 -13.77
C ILE A 189 -1.72 2.31 -14.95
N ALA A 190 -1.58 3.60 -14.66
CA ALA A 190 -1.31 4.59 -15.68
C ALA A 190 0.09 4.38 -16.27
N ASP A 191 0.20 4.55 -17.59
CA ASP A 191 1.47 4.47 -18.29
C ASP A 191 2.54 5.35 -17.63
N ARG A 192 3.76 4.82 -17.52
CA ARG A 192 4.87 5.50 -16.85
C ARG A 192 5.19 6.88 -17.43
N TRP A 193 4.94 7.09 -18.72
CA TRP A 193 5.21 8.33 -19.42
C TRP A 193 4.00 9.27 -19.45
N PHE A 194 2.87 8.87 -18.86
CA PHE A 194 1.70 9.72 -18.75
C PHE A 194 2.03 10.99 -17.94
N PRO A 195 1.94 12.19 -18.53
CA PRO A 195 2.36 13.43 -17.88
C PRO A 195 1.31 13.96 -16.89
N SER A 196 0.88 13.13 -15.93
CA SER A 196 -0.21 13.42 -14.99
C SER A 196 -0.03 14.75 -14.26
N SER A 197 1.17 15.01 -13.74
CA SER A 197 1.48 16.24 -13.01
C SER A 197 1.68 17.50 -13.87
N LYS A 198 1.92 17.32 -15.18
CA LYS A 198 2.22 18.39 -16.14
C LYS A 198 1.01 18.78 -16.99
N THR A 199 0.03 17.89 -17.11
CA THR A 199 -1.20 18.11 -17.87
C THR A 199 -2.18 18.90 -17.01
N CYS A 200 -2.76 19.98 -17.50
CA CYS A 200 -3.85 20.66 -16.81
C CYS A 200 -5.10 19.77 -16.82
N HIS A 201 -5.62 19.41 -15.65
CA HIS A 201 -6.86 18.62 -15.57
C HIS A 201 -8.07 19.34 -16.19
N ALA A 202 -8.08 20.69 -16.19
CA ALA A 202 -9.21 21.45 -16.70
C ALA A 202 -9.27 21.51 -18.24
N CYS A 203 -8.13 21.73 -18.92
CA CYS A 203 -8.10 21.96 -20.37
C CYS A 203 -7.26 20.94 -21.16
N GLY A 204 -6.49 20.07 -20.50
CA GLY A 204 -5.63 19.08 -21.15
C GLY A 204 -4.29 19.60 -21.67
N GLN A 205 -4.00 20.91 -21.56
CA GLN A 205 -2.72 21.47 -21.98
C GLN A 205 -1.56 20.92 -21.14
N ILE A 206 -0.45 20.55 -21.79
CA ILE A 206 0.75 20.06 -21.12
C ILE A 206 1.70 21.23 -20.89
N HIS A 207 2.15 21.39 -19.65
CA HIS A 207 3.11 22.41 -19.24
C HIS A 207 4.47 21.79 -18.94
N ASP A 208 5.55 22.49 -19.25
CA ASP A 208 6.84 22.11 -18.69
C ASP A 208 6.93 22.55 -17.23
N MET A 209 6.76 21.59 -16.33
CA MET A 209 6.71 21.82 -14.89
C MET A 209 7.85 21.07 -14.19
N PRO A 210 8.85 21.78 -13.62
CA PRO A 210 9.88 21.14 -12.81
C PRO A 210 9.31 20.64 -11.48
N GLN A 211 9.92 19.60 -10.90
CA GLN A 211 9.44 18.98 -9.66
C GLN A 211 9.46 19.91 -8.42
N SER A 212 10.19 21.03 -8.50
CA SER A 212 10.20 22.08 -7.47
C SER A 212 8.93 22.94 -7.50
N GLN A 213 8.29 23.09 -8.66
CA GLN A 213 7.05 23.82 -8.80
C GLN A 213 5.91 22.99 -8.22
N ARG A 214 5.15 23.56 -7.27
CA ARG A 214 4.08 22.86 -6.54
C ARG A 214 2.68 23.33 -6.89
N THR A 215 2.57 24.43 -7.61
CA THR A 215 1.31 24.96 -8.10
C THR A 215 1.35 24.99 -9.62
N LEU A 216 0.37 24.33 -10.25
CA LEU A 216 0.11 24.47 -11.67
C LEU A 216 -0.64 25.78 -11.87
N VAL A 217 -0.13 26.63 -12.76
CA VAL A 217 -0.81 27.82 -13.26
C VAL A 217 -0.92 27.62 -14.76
N CYS A 218 -2.14 27.46 -15.25
CA CYS A 218 -2.42 27.20 -16.65
C CYS A 218 -2.93 28.46 -17.37
N ASP A 219 -2.62 28.59 -18.66
CA ASP A 219 -3.07 29.69 -19.51
C ASP A 219 -4.61 29.73 -19.65
N CYS A 220 -5.30 28.63 -19.40
CA CYS A 220 -6.77 28.59 -19.31
C CYS A 220 -7.33 29.24 -18.03
N GLY A 221 -6.47 29.79 -17.16
CA GLY A 221 -6.83 30.42 -15.88
C GLY A 221 -6.92 29.44 -14.71
N HIS A 222 -6.74 28.13 -14.92
CA HIS A 222 -6.80 27.15 -13.85
C HIS A 222 -5.55 27.19 -12.96
N VAL A 223 -5.74 27.24 -11.64
CA VAL A 223 -4.67 27.22 -10.64
C VAL A 223 -4.94 26.11 -9.63
N MET A 224 -4.00 25.18 -9.47
CA MET A 224 -4.18 24.01 -8.58
C MET A 224 -2.86 23.50 -8.01
N ASP A 225 -2.91 22.86 -6.84
CA ASP A 225 -1.78 22.07 -6.35
C ASP A 225 -1.41 20.97 -7.36
N ARG A 226 -0.11 20.79 -7.57
CA ARG A 226 0.46 19.86 -8.56
C ARG A 226 0.05 18.42 -8.31
N ASP A 227 0.07 17.99 -7.05
CA ASP A 227 -0.18 16.60 -6.66
C ASP A 227 -1.69 16.31 -6.75
N LEU A 228 -2.56 17.29 -6.44
CA LEU A 228 -4.00 17.18 -6.69
C LEU A 228 -4.35 17.14 -8.19
N ASN A 229 -3.72 17.99 -9.00
CA ASN A 229 -3.90 17.98 -10.45
C ASN A 229 -3.48 16.62 -11.05
N ALA A 230 -2.33 16.08 -10.60
CA ALA A 230 -1.87 14.75 -11.00
C ALA A 230 -2.89 13.66 -10.63
N ALA A 231 -3.40 13.67 -9.40
CA ALA A 231 -4.38 12.69 -8.94
C ALA A 231 -5.69 12.76 -9.75
N LYS A 232 -6.18 13.96 -10.08
CA LYS A 232 -7.37 14.12 -10.94
C LYS A 232 -7.14 13.62 -12.38
N ASN A 233 -5.96 13.86 -12.95
CA ASN A 233 -5.59 13.31 -14.25
C ASN A 233 -5.48 11.79 -14.25
N LEU A 234 -4.96 11.19 -13.18
CA LEU A 234 -4.94 9.73 -13.01
C LEU A 234 -6.36 9.15 -12.94
N ASP A 235 -7.27 9.80 -12.21
CA ASP A 235 -8.67 9.37 -12.18
C ASP A 235 -9.31 9.39 -13.58
N GLN A 236 -9.10 10.49 -14.32
CA GLN A 236 -9.55 10.62 -15.70
C GLN A 236 -8.96 9.54 -16.61
N TYR A 237 -7.66 9.27 -16.51
CA TYR A 237 -6.97 8.23 -17.26
C TYR A 237 -7.64 6.86 -17.06
N GLY A 238 -7.94 6.50 -15.80
CA GLY A 238 -8.59 5.23 -15.49
C GLY A 238 -10.01 5.13 -16.02
N ARG A 239 -10.80 6.19 -15.88
CA ARG A 239 -12.16 6.24 -16.43
C ARG A 239 -12.17 6.08 -17.95
N ASP A 240 -11.20 6.68 -18.64
CA ASP A 240 -11.10 6.55 -20.09
C ASP A 240 -10.60 5.17 -20.54
N ALA A 241 -9.70 4.54 -19.76
CA ALA A 241 -9.28 3.16 -20.01
C ALA A 241 -10.47 2.18 -19.94
N LEU A 242 -11.32 2.29 -18.90
CA LEU A 242 -12.51 1.45 -18.75
C LEU A 242 -13.52 1.65 -19.88
N ARG A 243 -13.75 2.89 -20.31
CA ARG A 243 -14.64 3.18 -21.45
C ARG A 243 -14.17 2.50 -22.74
N ARG A 244 -12.85 2.47 -22.99
CA ARG A 244 -12.28 1.80 -24.18
C ARG A 244 -12.45 0.29 -24.09
N ASP A 245 -12.26 -0.29 -22.90
CA ASP A 245 -12.43 -1.73 -22.68
C ASP A 245 -13.89 -2.18 -22.87
N LEU A 246 -14.85 -1.38 -22.40
CA LEU A 246 -16.28 -1.63 -22.63
C LEU A 246 -16.62 -1.63 -24.13
N LYS A 247 -16.19 -0.61 -24.87
CA LYS A 247 -16.41 -0.53 -26.34
C LYS A 247 -15.82 -1.74 -27.08
N ARG A 248 -14.59 -2.14 -26.74
CA ARG A 248 -13.94 -3.33 -27.34
C ARG A 248 -14.73 -4.61 -27.07
N THR A 249 -15.28 -4.76 -25.88
CA THR A 249 -16.06 -5.93 -25.48
C THR A 249 -17.40 -5.99 -26.22
N GLU A 250 -18.07 -4.84 -26.37
CA GLU A 250 -19.32 -4.71 -27.15
C GLU A 250 -19.12 -4.99 -28.65
N GLU A 251 -18.02 -4.52 -29.24
CA GLU A 251 -17.66 -4.80 -30.64
C GLU A 251 -17.32 -6.27 -30.87
N SER A 252 -16.65 -6.92 -29.92
CA SER A 252 -16.32 -8.36 -30.01
C SER A 252 -17.53 -9.27 -29.78
N GLY A 253 -18.53 -8.84 -29.01
CA GLY A 253 -19.79 -9.57 -28.82
C GLY A 253 -20.71 -9.55 -30.03
N LYS A 254 -20.53 -8.59 -30.95
CA LYS A 254 -21.32 -8.49 -32.20
C LYS A 254 -20.82 -9.39 -33.33
N THR A 255 -19.59 -9.92 -33.24
CA THR A 255 -18.99 -10.77 -34.29
C THR A 255 -19.08 -12.28 -34.01
N GLY A 256 -19.74 -12.70 -32.93
CA GLY A 256 -19.97 -14.11 -32.59
C GLY A 256 -21.44 -14.50 -32.56
N SER A 257 -22.05 -14.76 -33.72
CA SER A 257 -23.24 -15.63 -33.79
C SER A 257 -22.78 -17.08 -33.88
N PRO A 258 -23.21 -17.99 -32.98
CA PRO A 258 -23.09 -19.41 -33.25
C PRO A 258 -24.14 -19.77 -34.31
N ALA A 259 -23.68 -20.35 -35.41
CA ALA A 259 -24.53 -21.01 -36.38
C ALA A 259 -25.36 -22.07 -35.64
N LEU A 260 -26.68 -21.89 -35.66
CA LEU A 260 -27.64 -22.90 -35.27
C LEU A 260 -27.43 -24.12 -36.17
N ALA A 261 -26.91 -25.21 -35.62
CA ALA A 261 -26.91 -26.50 -36.29
C ALA A 261 -28.37 -26.96 -36.40
N LEU A 262 -28.93 -26.86 -37.61
CA LEU A 262 -30.19 -27.48 -37.96
C LEU A 262 -30.00 -29.00 -38.02
N THR A 263 -30.75 -29.70 -37.17
CA THR A 263 -31.03 -31.13 -37.25
C THR A 263 -31.77 -31.48 -38.53
N THR A 264 -31.24 -32.46 -39.26
CA THR A 264 -32.00 -33.49 -39.98
C THR A 264 -31.22 -34.79 -39.88
#